data_AF-A0A662D6A0-F1
#
_entry.id   AF-A0A662D6A0-F1
#
_cell.length_a   1.000
_cell.length_b   1.000
_cell.length_c   1.000
_cell.angle_alpha   90.00
_cell.angle_beta   90.00
_cell.angle_gamma   90.00
#
_symmetry.space_group_name_H-M   'P 1'
#
loop_
_entity.id
_entity.type
_entity.pdbx_description
1 polymer ?
#
loop_
_entity_poly.entity_id
_entity_poly.type
_entity_poly.pdbx_seq_one_letter_code
_entity_poly.pdbx_strand_id
1 'polypeptide(L)'
;MLSFWDFVEMAEKGKIMGEKDFDSLLSKTLRELEQKYEIKYNPENPVSSDDNLSDRLFDAAVEFFEKVGVYVIDTGRQVTLSKDDLYSILESAPSEVVYGRGNETVKVSNRKVEDEVPPVVFFSAVGTPVRKSFS
;
A
#
# COMPACT_ATOMS: atom_id res chain seq x y z
N MET A 1 4.24 -9.25 14.96
CA MET A 1 4.44 -9.26 13.50
C MET A 1 3.50 -10.28 12.90
N LEU A 2 2.56 -9.83 12.08
CA LEU A 2 1.67 -10.71 11.32
C LEU A 2 2.49 -11.50 10.31
N SER A 3 2.45 -12.83 10.37
CA SER A 3 3.12 -13.69 9.40
C SER A 3 2.24 -13.96 8.18
N PHE A 4 2.85 -14.50 7.13
CA PHE A 4 2.11 -14.99 5.97
C PHE A 4 1.04 -16.03 6.35
N TRP A 5 1.37 -16.94 7.27
CA TRP A 5 0.45 -18.01 7.67
C TRP A 5 -0.72 -17.48 8.50
N ASP A 6 -0.48 -16.49 9.35
CA ASP A 6 -1.56 -15.82 10.10
C ASP A 6 -2.55 -15.17 9.12
N PHE A 7 -2.03 -14.52 8.06
CA PHE A 7 -2.90 -13.93 7.04
C PHE A 7 -3.69 -14.99 6.25
N VAL A 8 -3.08 -16.13 5.91
CA VAL A 8 -3.80 -17.25 5.26
C VAL A 8 -4.93 -17.75 6.15
N GLU A 9 -4.69 -17.94 7.45
CA GLU A 9 -5.73 -18.35 8.39
C GLU A 9 -6.85 -17.31 8.49
N MET A 10 -6.51 -16.01 8.53
CA MET A 10 -7.49 -14.93 8.46
C MET A 10 -8.28 -14.95 7.15
N ALA A 11 -7.64 -15.23 6.01
CA ALA A 11 -8.28 -15.31 4.72
C ALA A 11 -9.30 -16.47 4.63
N GLU A 12 -9.07 -17.57 5.34
CA GLU A 12 -10.00 -18.71 5.41
C GLU A 12 -11.16 -18.47 6.39
N LYS A 13 -10.90 -17.75 7.50
CA LYS A 13 -11.85 -17.56 8.61
C LYS A 13 -12.55 -16.19 8.61
N GLY A 14 -12.09 -15.25 7.80
CA GLY A 14 -12.57 -13.87 7.73
C GLY A 14 -14.05 -13.76 7.40
N LYS A 15 -14.63 -12.56 7.46
CA LYS A 15 -16.07 -12.38 7.25
C LYS A 15 -16.43 -12.70 5.79
N ILE A 16 -17.42 -13.57 5.56
CA ILE A 16 -17.97 -13.79 4.21
C ILE A 16 -18.57 -12.47 3.71
N MET A 17 -18.16 -12.06 2.51
CA MET A 17 -18.61 -10.82 1.88
C MET A 17 -18.63 -11.01 0.36
N GLY A 18 -19.65 -10.52 -0.32
CA GLY A 18 -19.66 -10.50 -1.77
C GLY A 18 -18.79 -9.35 -2.30
N GLU A 19 -18.17 -9.54 -3.47
CA GLU A 19 -17.32 -8.53 -4.12
C GLU A 19 -18.03 -7.17 -4.26
N LYS A 20 -19.29 -7.15 -4.72
CA LYS A 20 -20.09 -5.92 -4.82
C LYS A 20 -20.35 -5.23 -3.48
N ASP A 21 -20.49 -6.02 -2.42
CA ASP A 21 -20.69 -5.47 -1.07
C ASP A 21 -19.39 -4.86 -0.54
N PHE A 22 -18.25 -5.50 -0.84
CA PHE A 22 -16.93 -4.97 -0.53
C PHE A 22 -16.66 -3.66 -1.31
N ASP A 23 -16.94 -3.61 -2.60
CA ASP A 23 -16.84 -2.38 -3.41
C ASP A 23 -17.73 -1.25 -2.86
N SER A 24 -18.94 -1.60 -2.41
CA SER A 24 -19.85 -0.64 -1.78
C SER A 24 -19.29 -0.13 -0.45
N LEU A 25 -18.73 -1.00 0.38
CA LEU A 25 -18.07 -0.62 1.63
C LEU A 25 -16.88 0.31 1.36
N LEU A 26 -15.98 -0.09 0.47
CA LEU A 26 -14.79 0.66 0.08
C LEU A 26 -15.15 2.07 -0.39
N SER A 27 -16.09 2.18 -1.34
CA SER A 27 -16.47 3.47 -1.92
C SER A 27 -17.17 4.41 -0.93
N LYS A 28 -18.01 3.87 -0.03
CA LYS A 28 -18.65 4.68 1.03
C LYS A 28 -17.64 5.16 2.06
N THR A 29 -16.79 4.27 2.55
CA THR A 29 -15.78 4.63 3.57
C THR A 29 -14.78 5.65 3.04
N LEU A 30 -14.35 5.55 1.77
CA LEU A 30 -13.51 6.59 1.15
C LEU A 30 -14.18 7.97 1.16
N ARG A 31 -15.45 8.07 0.74
CA ARG A 31 -16.18 9.35 0.72
C ARG A 31 -16.36 9.95 2.10
N GLU A 32 -16.66 9.10 3.09
CA GLU A 32 -16.80 9.53 4.49
C GLU A 32 -15.48 10.08 5.04
N LEU A 33 -14.37 9.41 4.78
CA LEU A 33 -13.06 9.81 5.27
C LEU A 33 -12.49 11.03 4.53
N GLU A 34 -12.71 11.13 3.21
CA GLU A 34 -12.35 12.32 2.42
C GLU A 34 -12.99 13.58 3.02
N GLN A 35 -14.28 13.49 3.38
CA GLN A 35 -15.00 14.60 4.03
C GLN A 35 -14.53 14.83 5.46
N LYS A 36 -14.37 13.77 6.26
CA LYS A 36 -13.95 13.85 7.67
C LYS A 36 -12.57 14.50 7.86
N TYR A 37 -11.63 14.16 6.98
CA TYR A 37 -10.24 14.63 7.04
C TYR A 37 -9.96 15.81 6.13
N GLU A 38 -10.98 16.32 5.41
CA GLU A 38 -10.89 17.44 4.47
C GLU A 38 -9.81 17.25 3.38
N ILE A 39 -9.68 16.02 2.89
CA ILE A 39 -8.69 15.67 1.88
C ILE A 39 -9.15 16.23 0.54
N LYS A 40 -8.34 17.12 -0.06
CA LYS A 40 -8.63 17.74 -1.36
C LYS A 40 -7.41 17.70 -2.25
N TYR A 41 -7.57 17.11 -3.43
CA TYR A 41 -6.54 17.14 -4.47
C TYR A 41 -6.51 18.50 -5.17
N ASN A 42 -5.32 19.07 -5.33
CA ASN A 42 -5.09 20.29 -6.11
C ASN A 42 -4.30 19.95 -7.39
N PRO A 43 -4.91 20.00 -8.59
CA PRO A 43 -4.21 19.68 -9.83
C PRO A 43 -3.11 20.69 -10.18
N GLU A 44 -3.18 21.93 -9.70
CA GLU A 44 -2.15 22.95 -9.90
C GLU A 44 -0.94 22.72 -8.96
N ASN A 45 -1.12 21.91 -7.91
CA ASN A 45 -0.06 21.51 -7.00
C ASN A 45 -0.15 20.00 -6.69
N PRO A 46 0.19 19.14 -7.68
CA PRO A 46 -0.02 17.69 -7.58
C PRO A 46 0.86 17.03 -6.52
N VAL A 47 1.99 17.65 -6.17
CA VAL A 47 2.84 17.26 -5.04
C VAL A 47 2.66 18.32 -3.96
N SER A 48 1.73 18.05 -3.04
CA SER A 48 1.47 18.98 -1.94
C SER A 48 2.70 19.11 -1.03
N SER A 49 3.07 20.34 -0.71
CA SER A 49 4.05 20.70 0.33
C SER A 49 3.39 21.03 1.67
N ASP A 50 2.07 20.79 1.81
CA ASP A 50 1.35 20.92 3.07
C ASP A 50 1.53 19.66 3.91
N ASP A 51 2.42 19.71 4.89
CA ASP A 51 2.68 18.61 5.83
C ASP A 51 1.41 18.19 6.59
N ASN A 52 0.51 19.13 6.91
CA ASN A 52 -0.73 18.80 7.62
C ASN A 52 -1.69 17.99 6.75
N LEU A 53 -1.64 18.15 5.42
CA LEU A 53 -2.39 17.30 4.51
C LEU A 53 -1.85 15.86 4.53
N SER A 54 -0.53 15.69 4.56
CA SER A 54 0.13 14.38 4.64
C SER A 54 -0.25 13.63 5.91
N ASP A 55 -0.21 14.30 7.06
CA ASP A 55 -0.58 13.71 8.34
C ASP A 55 -2.05 13.27 8.37
N ARG A 56 -2.97 14.17 7.94
CA ARG A 56 -4.40 13.84 7.86
C ARG A 56 -4.68 12.70 6.88
N LEU A 57 -3.97 12.65 5.76
CA LEU A 57 -4.11 11.57 4.78
C LEU A 57 -3.65 10.23 5.37
N PHE A 58 -2.54 10.23 6.11
CA PHE A 58 -2.05 9.02 6.77
C PHE A 58 -3.05 8.52 7.82
N ASP A 59 -3.56 9.40 8.69
CA ASP A 59 -4.58 9.05 9.68
C ASP A 59 -5.86 8.51 9.03
N ALA A 60 -6.31 9.14 7.95
CA ALA A 60 -7.45 8.67 7.17
C ALA A 60 -7.19 7.28 6.57
N ALA A 61 -5.99 7.02 6.06
CA ALA A 61 -5.62 5.72 5.49
C ALA A 61 -5.59 4.60 6.54
N VAL A 62 -5.10 4.89 7.75
CA VAL A 62 -5.11 3.93 8.87
C VAL A 62 -6.56 3.59 9.26
N GLU A 63 -7.42 4.59 9.44
CA GLU A 63 -8.84 4.37 9.76
C GLU A 63 -9.58 3.65 8.62
N PHE A 64 -9.24 3.98 7.36
CA PHE A 64 -9.77 3.30 6.19
C PHE A 64 -9.42 1.81 6.22
N PHE A 65 -8.15 1.48 6.43
CA PHE A 65 -7.70 0.09 6.39
C PHE A 65 -8.23 -0.74 7.56
N GLU A 66 -8.38 -0.14 8.75
CA GLU A 66 -9.03 -0.79 9.89
C GLU A 66 -10.49 -1.17 9.59
N LYS A 67 -11.23 -0.29 8.90
CA LYS A 67 -12.64 -0.51 8.54
C LYS A 67 -12.83 -1.45 7.35
N VAL A 68 -12.05 -1.27 6.29
CA VAL A 68 -12.24 -1.94 5.00
C VAL A 68 -11.38 -3.19 4.90
N GLY A 69 -10.11 -3.11 5.28
CA GLY A 69 -9.17 -4.21 5.17
C GLY A 69 -8.98 -4.71 3.73
N VAL A 70 -8.83 -6.02 3.57
CA VAL A 70 -8.52 -6.67 2.29
C VAL A 70 -9.62 -7.67 1.94
N TYR A 71 -10.05 -7.65 0.67
CA TYR A 71 -10.91 -8.68 0.10
C TYR A 71 -10.08 -9.79 -0.52
N VAL A 72 -10.34 -11.03 -0.11
CA VAL A 72 -9.69 -12.22 -0.66
C VAL A 72 -10.67 -12.89 -1.63
N ILE A 73 -10.36 -12.76 -2.92
CA ILE A 73 -11.23 -13.22 -4.02
C ILE A 73 -11.46 -14.74 -3.94
N ASP A 74 -10.40 -15.51 -3.70
CA ASP A 74 -10.45 -16.98 -3.69
C ASP A 74 -11.40 -17.53 -2.62
N THR A 75 -11.49 -16.87 -1.45
CA THR A 75 -12.33 -17.32 -0.33
C THR A 75 -13.63 -16.52 -0.20
N GLY A 76 -13.80 -15.43 -0.95
CA GLY A 76 -14.95 -14.52 -0.86
C GLY A 76 -15.09 -13.90 0.52
N ARG A 77 -13.95 -13.50 1.12
CA ARG A 77 -13.91 -13.02 2.52
C ARG A 77 -13.18 -11.70 2.66
N GLN A 78 -13.65 -10.92 3.62
CA GLN A 78 -13.03 -9.69 4.10
C GLN A 78 -12.13 -10.02 5.31
N VAL A 79 -10.88 -9.57 5.26
CA VAL A 79 -9.92 -9.60 6.36
C VAL A 79 -9.65 -8.17 6.83
N THR A 80 -9.87 -7.90 8.11
CA THR A 80 -9.59 -6.60 8.73
C THR A 80 -8.49 -6.74 9.78
N LEU A 81 -7.66 -5.71 9.92
CA LEU A 81 -6.62 -5.64 10.94
C LEU A 81 -6.94 -4.52 11.93
N SER A 82 -6.57 -4.71 13.19
CA SER A 82 -6.67 -3.63 14.16
C SER A 82 -5.65 -2.54 13.85
N LYS A 83 -5.89 -1.32 14.37
CA LYS A 83 -4.89 -0.25 14.32
C LYS A 83 -3.53 -0.69 14.86
N ASP A 84 -3.49 -1.38 16.00
CA ASP A 84 -2.24 -1.84 16.62
C ASP A 84 -1.47 -2.84 15.73
N ASP A 85 -2.19 -3.76 15.08
CA ASP A 85 -1.57 -4.68 14.11
C ASP A 85 -0.96 -3.93 12.93
N LEU A 86 -1.65 -2.91 12.42
CA LEU A 86 -1.16 -2.07 11.31
C LEU A 86 0.13 -1.35 11.68
N TYR A 87 0.20 -0.70 12.84
CA TYR A 87 1.44 -0.04 13.29
C TYR A 87 2.56 -1.06 13.52
N SER A 88 2.26 -2.22 14.12
CA SER A 88 3.27 -3.27 14.29
C SER A 88 3.85 -3.76 12.96
N ILE A 89 3.03 -3.84 11.92
CA ILE A 89 3.48 -4.20 10.56
C ILE A 89 4.33 -3.08 9.96
N LEU A 90 3.88 -1.83 10.05
CA LEU A 90 4.61 -0.67 9.51
C LEU A 90 5.99 -0.51 10.17
N GLU A 91 6.09 -0.71 11.49
CA GLU A 91 7.35 -0.69 12.23
C GLU A 91 8.30 -1.82 11.83
N SER A 92 7.77 -2.94 11.35
CA SER A 92 8.57 -4.08 10.89
C SER A 92 9.10 -3.90 9.45
N ALA A 93 8.69 -2.85 8.74
CA ALA A 93 9.11 -2.61 7.37
C ALA A 93 10.64 -2.38 7.30
N PRO A 94 11.35 -3.01 6.35
CA PRO A 94 12.78 -2.83 6.22
C PRO A 94 13.12 -1.39 5.83
N SER A 95 14.14 -0.80 6.46
CA SER A 95 14.64 0.54 6.13
C SER A 95 15.36 0.60 4.77
N GLU A 96 15.82 -0.56 4.29
CA GLU A 96 16.54 -0.73 3.04
C GLU A 96 16.34 -2.13 2.44
N VAL A 97 16.45 -2.20 1.11
CA VAL A 97 16.48 -3.45 0.36
C VAL A 97 17.70 -3.43 -0.56
N VAL A 98 18.41 -4.55 -0.65
CA VAL A 98 19.60 -4.70 -1.49
C VAL A 98 19.29 -5.63 -2.66
N TYR A 99 19.54 -5.15 -3.87
CA TYR A 99 19.35 -5.88 -5.13
C TYR A 99 20.69 -6.18 -5.80
N GLY A 100 20.73 -7.24 -6.60
CA GLY A 100 21.93 -7.63 -7.36
C GLY A 100 22.97 -8.38 -6.52
N ARG A 101 24.17 -8.54 -7.08
CA ARG A 101 25.29 -9.23 -6.42
C ARG A 101 26.63 -8.65 -6.87
N GLY A 102 27.63 -8.68 -5.99
CA GLY A 102 28.99 -8.25 -6.32
C GLY A 102 29.03 -6.77 -6.72
N ASN A 103 29.71 -6.44 -7.81
CA ASN A 103 29.84 -5.07 -8.30
C ASN A 103 28.53 -4.48 -8.86
N GLU A 104 27.51 -5.31 -9.04
CA GLU A 104 26.18 -4.92 -9.54
C GLU A 104 25.16 -4.76 -8.41
N THR A 105 25.64 -4.66 -7.17
CA THR A 105 24.78 -4.50 -5.99
C THR A 105 24.24 -3.07 -5.93
N VAL A 106 22.93 -2.92 -5.76
CA VAL A 106 22.25 -1.64 -5.61
C VAL A 106 21.44 -1.64 -4.32
N LYS A 107 21.66 -0.63 -3.47
CA LYS A 107 20.91 -0.40 -2.24
C LYS A 107 19.76 0.56 -2.51
N VAL A 108 18.54 0.15 -2.15
CA VAL A 108 17.33 0.96 -2.19
C VAL A 108 16.96 1.30 -0.76
N SER A 109 17.06 2.57 -0.39
CA SER A 109 16.69 3.08 0.93
C SER A 109 15.56 4.11 0.83
N ASN A 110 14.96 4.44 1.97
CA ASN A 110 14.06 5.58 2.07
C ASN A 110 14.73 6.87 1.51
N ARG A 111 13.94 7.67 0.80
CA ARG A 111 14.28 9.04 0.38
C ARG A 111 13.28 9.99 1.03
N LYS A 112 13.77 11.14 1.50
CA LYS A 112 12.91 12.20 2.01
C LYS A 112 12.36 13.06 0.87
N VAL A 113 11.40 13.91 1.20
CA VAL A 113 10.98 15.01 0.30
C VAL A 113 12.21 15.86 -0.01
N GLU A 114 12.41 16.19 -1.28
CA GLU A 114 13.55 16.98 -1.79
C GLU A 114 14.95 16.36 -1.56
N ASP A 115 15.02 15.05 -1.30
CA ASP A 115 16.29 14.35 -1.12
C ASP A 115 17.18 14.41 -2.39
N GLU A 116 18.44 14.85 -2.22
CA GLU A 116 19.43 14.98 -3.29
C GLU A 116 19.86 13.63 -3.87
N VAL A 117 19.72 12.54 -3.12
CA VAL A 117 20.03 11.20 -3.61
C VAL A 117 19.08 10.88 -4.76
N PRO A 118 19.56 10.53 -5.96
CA PRO A 118 18.69 10.21 -7.08
C PRO A 118 17.91 8.91 -6.84
N PRO A 119 16.70 8.75 -7.41
CA PRO A 119 15.96 7.50 -7.30
C PRO A 119 16.71 6.35 -8.00
N VAL A 120 16.53 5.13 -7.48
CA VAL A 120 17.01 3.92 -8.17
C VAL A 120 16.13 3.65 -9.39
N VAL A 121 16.76 3.45 -10.54
CA VAL A 121 16.07 3.21 -11.81
C VAL A 121 15.98 1.72 -12.10
N PHE A 122 14.78 1.15 -11.92
CA PHE A 122 14.46 -0.21 -12.34
C PHE A 122 13.93 -0.20 -13.78
N PHE A 123 14.82 -0.26 -14.76
CA PHE A 123 14.45 -0.27 -16.18
C PHE A 123 14.19 -1.70 -16.67
N SER A 124 12.99 -1.95 -17.21
CA SER A 124 12.62 -3.24 -17.79
C SER A 124 11.54 -3.07 -18.85
N ALA A 125 11.10 -4.16 -19.47
CA ALA A 125 9.91 -4.16 -20.32
C ALA A 125 8.59 -4.00 -19.53
N VAL A 126 8.62 -3.97 -18.19
CA VAL A 126 7.47 -3.77 -17.30
C VAL A 126 6.29 -4.70 -17.67
N GLY A 127 6.55 -6.01 -17.69
CA GLY A 127 5.53 -7.02 -18.02
C GLY A 127 5.11 -7.08 -19.50
N THR A 128 5.65 -6.21 -20.36
CA THR A 128 5.35 -6.24 -21.80
C THR A 128 5.93 -7.50 -22.45
N PRO A 129 5.13 -8.29 -23.18
CA PRO A 129 5.64 -9.45 -23.92
C PRO A 129 6.72 -9.05 -24.92
N VAL A 130 7.90 -9.65 -24.82
CA VAL A 130 9.01 -9.42 -25.76
C VAL A 130 9.21 -10.68 -26.60
N ARG A 131 9.24 -10.51 -27.92
CA ARG A 131 9.49 -11.63 -28.85
C ARG A 131 10.92 -12.15 -28.65
N LYS A 132 11.06 -13.45 -28.46
CA LYS A 132 12.38 -14.09 -28.46
C LYS A 132 12.99 -14.01 -29.87
N SER A 133 14.09 -13.28 -30.04
CA SER A 133 14.96 -13.46 -31.20
C SER A 133 15.81 -14.70 -30.94
N PHE A 134 15.75 -15.68 -31.84
CA PHE A 134 16.72 -16.76 -31.87
C PHE A 134 17.94 -16.25 -32.63
N SER A 135 19.11 -16.26 -31.97
CA SER A 135 20.43 -16.16 -32.63
C SER A 135 21.00 -17.56 -32.80
#